data_AF-A0A0R0F0C0-F1
#
_entry.id   AF-A0A0R0F0C0-F1
#
_cell.length_a   1.000
_cell.length_b   1.000
_cell.length_c   1.000
_cell.angle_alpha   90.00
_cell.angle_beta   90.00
_cell.angle_gamma   90.00
#
_symmetry.space_group_name_H-M   'P 1'
#
loop_
_entity.id
_entity.type
_entity.pdbx_description
1 polymer ?
#
loop_
_entity_poly.entity_id
_entity_poly.type
_entity_poly.pdbx_seq_one_letter_code
_entity_poly.pdbx_strand_id
1 'polypeptide(L)' 'MEDPFLNIMSLITLKKLGKRKEELIPINMKMANFTGGATPTLGILVVEITVGPKTMYSTFFIVFRV' A
#
# COMPACT_ATOMS: atom_id res chain seq x y z
N MET A 1 -12.24 -17.38 9.99
CA MET A 1 -11.51 -16.10 10.17
C MET A 1 -10.87 -15.85 8.82
N GLU A 2 -11.41 -14.94 8.01
CA GLU A 2 -10.72 -14.55 6.78
C GLU A 2 -9.40 -13.92 7.21
N ASP A 3 -8.26 -14.46 6.75
CA ASP A 3 -6.99 -13.79 6.91
C ASP A 3 -7.15 -12.39 6.33
N PRO A 4 -6.95 -11.31 7.10
CA PRO A 4 -7.06 -9.97 6.56
C PRO A 4 -5.97 -9.81 5.49
N PHE A 5 -6.37 -9.89 4.22
CA PHE A 5 -5.47 -9.73 3.09
C PHE A 5 -4.82 -8.35 3.17
N LEU A 6 -3.50 -8.33 3.34
CA LEU A 6 -2.72 -7.10 3.37
C LEU A 6 -2.36 -6.71 1.93
N ASN A 7 -2.85 -5.55 1.47
CA ASN A 7 -2.46 -5.06 0.16
C ASN A 7 -1.16 -4.26 0.26
N ILE A 8 -0.18 -4.60 -0.58
CA ILE A 8 1.11 -3.90 -0.64
C ILE A 8 1.28 -3.32 -2.03
N MET A 9 1.84 -2.12 -2.10
CA MET A 9 2.17 -1.44 -3.34
C MET A 9 3.59 -0.90 -3.29
N SER A 10 4.33 -1.02 -4.39
CA SER A 10 5.67 -0.44 -4.48
C SER A 10 5.60 1.09 -4.65
N LEU A 11 6.64 1.78 -4.19
CA LEU A 11 6.83 3.21 -4.46
C LEU A 11 6.84 3.53 -5.97
N ILE A 12 7.31 2.60 -6.81
CA ILE A 12 7.31 2.76 -8.27
C ILE A 12 5.86 2.80 -8.79
N THR A 13 5.01 1.91 -8.31
CA THR A 13 3.59 1.88 -8.66
C THR A 13 2.88 3.14 -8.16
N LEU A 14 3.17 3.58 -6.94
CA LEU A 14 2.64 4.85 -6.41
C LEU A 14 2.95 6.03 -7.35
N LYS A 15 4.21 6.14 -7.80
CA LYS A 15 4.64 7.18 -8.75
C LYS A 15 3.93 7.08 -10.10
N LYS A 16 3.70 5.86 -10.59
CA LYS A 16 2.93 5.63 -11.84
C LYS A 16 1.46 6.08 -11.73
N LEU A 17 0.90 6.09 -10.52
CA LEU A 17 -0.42 6.66 -10.25
C LEU A 17 -0.40 8.20 -10.12
N GLY A 18 0.74 8.85 -10.33
CA GLY A 18 0.90 10.30 -10.16
C GLY A 18 0.90 10.77 -8.69
N LYS A 19 1.00 9.83 -7.74
CA LYS A 19 1.00 10.09 -6.31
C LYS A 19 2.42 10.22 -5.76
N ARG A 20 2.59 11.08 -4.76
CA ARG A 20 3.88 11.28 -4.07
C ARG A 20 3.86 10.74 -2.65
N LYS A 21 5.05 10.56 -2.07
CA LYS A 21 5.21 10.00 -0.72
C LYS A 21 4.57 10.89 0.35
N GLU A 22 4.53 12.21 0.11
CA GLU A 22 3.95 13.19 1.05
C GLU A 22 2.43 13.09 1.14
N GLU A 23 1.78 12.40 0.19
CA GLU A 23 0.34 12.13 0.22
C GLU A 23 -0.01 10.86 1.01
N LEU A 24 0.99 10.11 1.48
CA LEU A 24 0.75 8.90 2.25
C LEU A 24 0.36 9.24 3.68
N ILE A 25 -0.58 8.47 4.22
CA ILE A 25 -0.92 8.50 5.63
C ILE A 25 0.29 7.97 6.41
N PRO A 26 0.91 8.78 7.29
CA PRO A 26 2.07 8.36 8.05
C PRO A 26 1.67 7.25 9.03
N ILE A 27 2.54 6.23 9.13
CA ILE A 27 2.34 5.12 10.06
C ILE A 27 3.67 4.68 10.66
N ASN A 28 3.63 4.24 11.91
CA ASN A 28 4.77 3.65 12.60
C ASN A 28 4.63 2.11 12.65
N MET A 29 4.66 1.48 11.47
CA MET A 29 4.63 0.02 11.33
C MET A 29 5.82 -0.46 10.49
N LYS A 30 6.28 -1.68 10.79
CA LYS A 30 7.25 -2.41 9.97
C LYS A 30 6.58 -3.68 9.49
N MET A 31 6.74 -4.01 8.21
CA MET A 31 6.21 -5.26 7.65
C MET A 31 7.33 -6.29 7.60
N ALA A 32 7.10 -7.47 8.17
CA ALA A 32 8.05 -8.58 8.13
C ALA A 32 7.68 -9.56 7.01
N ASN A 33 8.65 -10.39 6.60
CA ASN A 33 8.49 -11.57 5.75
C ASN A 33 8.13 -11.32 4.27
N PHE A 34 7.96 -10.08 3.81
CA PHE A 34 7.72 -9.80 2.38
C PHE A 34 9.00 -9.82 1.52
N THR A 35 10.13 -9.34 2.06
CA THR A 35 11.41 -9.24 1.33
C THR A 35 12.55 -9.96 2.05
N GLY A 36 12.25 -10.96 2.88
CA GLY A 36 13.25 -11.66 3.69
C GLY A 36 13.76 -10.86 4.91
N GLY A 37 12.91 -10.00 5.49
CA GLY A 37 13.24 -9.23 6.68
C GLY A 37 12.10 -8.28 7.09
N ALA A 38 12.38 -7.41 8.07
CA ALA A 38 11.49 -6.32 8.44
C ALA A 38 11.77 -5.10 7.55
N THR A 39 10.83 -4.76 6.68
CA THR A 39 10.88 -3.59 5.80
C THR A 39 10.01 -2.48 6.37
N PRO A 40 10.56 -1.26 6.59
CA PRO A 40 9.75 -0.13 7.01
C PRO A 40 8.76 0.24 5.91
N THR A 41 7.50 0.47 6.29
CA THR A 41 6.50 1.02 5.37
C THR A 41 6.74 2.52 5.21
N LEU A 42 6.54 3.02 3.99
CA LEU A 42 6.63 4.45 3.69
C LEU A 42 5.38 5.21 4.11
N GLY A 43 4.28 4.51 4.33
CA GLY A 43 2.97 5.04 4.67
C GLY A 43 1.85 4.17 4.12
N ILE A 44 0.62 4.62 4.30
CA ILE A 44 -0.59 3.99 3.77
C ILE A 44 -1.18 4.88 2.68
N LEU A 45 -1.67 4.25 1.61
CA LEU A 45 -2.51 4.87 0.59
C LEU A 45 -3.91 4.24 0.62
N VAL A 46 -4.94 5.05 0.78
CA VAL A 46 -6.33 4.62 0.52
C VAL A 46 -6.66 4.96 -0.92
N VAL A 47 -7.06 3.96 -1.69
CA VAL A 47 -7.38 4.07 -3.12
C VAL A 47 -8.85 3.75 -3.32
N GLU A 48 -9.55 4.63 -4.01
CA GLU A 48 -10.84 4.33 -4.61
C GLU A 48 -10.60 3.57 -5.92
N ILE A 49 -11.12 2.35 -6.01
CA ILE A 49 -10.96 1.46 -7.17
C ILE A 49 -12.34 1.20 -7.74
N THR A 50 -12.52 1.51 -9.02
CA THR A 50 -13.73 1.18 -9.77
C THR A 50 -13.45 0.02 -10.74
N VAL A 51 -14.24 -1.05 -10.64
CA VAL A 51 -14.20 -2.20 -11.54
C VAL A 51 -15.61 -2.39 -12.11
N GLY A 52 -15.76 -2.05 -13.40
CA GLY A 52 -17.08 -1.99 -14.03
C GLY A 52 -17.98 -0.96 -13.33
N PRO A 53 -19.21 -1.32 -12.92
CA PRO A 53 -20.11 -0.40 -12.23
C PRO A 53 -19.85 -0.29 -10.71
N LYS A 54 -18.89 -1.06 -10.16
CA LYS A 54 -18.66 -1.12 -8.71
C LYS A 54 -17.44 -0.31 -8.33
N THR A 55 -17.62 0.57 -7.35
CA THR A 55 -16.54 1.30 -6.70
C THR A 55 -16.32 0.75 -5.29
N MET A 56 -15.06 0.59 -4.89
CA MET A 56 -14.66 0.15 -3.56
C MET A 56 -13.43 0.90 -3.09
N TYR A 57 -13.27 1.04 -1.78
CA TYR A 57 -12.06 1.59 -1.18
C TYR A 57 -11.15 0.45 -0.75
N SER A 58 -9.87 0.55 -1.10
CA SER A 58 -8.85 -0.40 -0.66
C SER A 58 -7.64 0.33 -0.09
N THR A 59 -7.05 -0.26 0.94
CA THR A 59 -5.91 0.29 1.67
C THR A 59 -4.66 -0.46 1.26
N PHE A 60 -3.64 0.26 0.79
CA PHE A 60 -2.33 -0.28 0.41
C PHE A 60 -1.23 0.25 1.32
N PHE A 61 -0.37 -0.65 1.79
CA PHE A 61 0.88 -0.30 2.43
C PHE A 61 1.94 -0.04 1.38
N ILE A 62 2.54 1.15 1.40
CA ILE A 62 3.58 1.49 0.44
C ILE A 62 4.93 1.03 0.97
N VAL A 63 5.65 0.25 0.17
CA VAL A 63 7.04 -0.14 0.44
C VAL A 63 7.96 0.42 -0.64
N PHE A 64 9.23 0.59 -0.30
CA PHE A 64 10.21 1.03 -1.28
C PHE A 64 10.32 0.03 -2.44
N ARG A 65 10.36 -1.27 -2.13
CA ARG A 65 10.40 -2.38 -3.06
C ARG A 65 9.63 -3.57 -2.49
N VAL A 66 8.92 -4.28 -3.36
CA VAL A 66 8.28 -5.58 -3.08
C VAL A 66 9.17 -6.69 -3.62
#